data_AF-A0A117S4C5-F1
#
_entry.id   AF-A0A117S4C5-F1
#
_cell.length_a   1.000
_cell.length_b   1.000
_cell.length_c   1.000
_cell.angle_alpha   90.00
_cell.angle_beta   90.00
_cell.angle_gamma   90.00
#
_symmetry.space_group_name_H-M   'P 1'
#
loop_
_entity.id
_entity.type
_entity.pdbx_description
1 polymer ?
#
loop_
_entity_poly.entity_id
_entity_poly.type
_entity_poly.pdbx_seq_one_letter_code
_entity_poly.pdbx_strand_id
1 'polypeptide(L)'
;MSRSALLASAALGMAATQSFPARAEMLDTMPKGQYQCALPGDAAGEAWHPVEGMNFKIINASSYKAPGGARGTYLLTGKAFVFTNGPFSNMRFERTGDNLLRKIEPDGKPGRILCARSAR
;
A
#
# COMPACT_ATOMS: atom_id res chain seq x y z
N MET A 1 17.41 -47.63 60.62
CA MET A 1 16.06 -47.11 60.29
C MET A 1 16.25 -45.65 59.92
N SER A 2 15.85 -45.06 58.80
CA SER A 2 15.20 -45.46 57.55
C SER A 2 15.67 -44.42 56.49
N ARG A 3 16.01 -44.86 55.28
CA ARG A 3 16.43 -43.97 54.17
C ARG A 3 15.18 -43.53 53.41
N SER A 4 14.96 -42.22 53.25
CA SER A 4 13.92 -41.70 52.36
C SER A 4 14.54 -40.70 51.39
N ALA A 5 14.69 -41.13 50.13
CA ALA A 5 15.06 -40.31 49.00
C ALA A 5 13.79 -39.76 48.34
N LEU A 6 13.71 -38.43 48.19
CA LEU A 6 12.65 -37.76 47.42
C LEU A 6 13.23 -37.38 46.06
N LEU A 7 12.76 -38.09 45.01
CA LEU A 7 13.02 -37.78 43.61
C LEU A 7 11.96 -36.76 43.14
N ALA A 8 12.39 -35.55 42.80
CA ALA A 8 11.55 -34.53 42.18
C ALA A 8 11.69 -34.62 40.65
N SER A 9 10.63 -35.06 39.96
CA SER A 9 10.57 -35.07 38.50
C SER A 9 10.08 -33.73 37.97
N ALA A 10 10.96 -32.98 37.30
CA ALA A 10 10.61 -31.77 36.56
C ALA A 10 10.14 -32.13 35.15
N ALA A 11 8.85 -31.95 34.86
CA ALA A 11 8.31 -32.07 33.50
C ALA A 11 8.48 -30.73 32.76
N LEU A 12 9.40 -30.67 31.80
CA LEU A 12 9.51 -29.56 30.85
C LEU A 12 8.37 -29.66 29.82
N GLY A 13 7.39 -28.75 29.89
CA GLY A 13 6.37 -28.59 28.86
C GLY A 13 6.91 -27.83 27.66
N MET A 14 7.04 -28.51 26.50
CA MET A 14 7.30 -27.86 25.21
C MET A 14 6.07 -27.07 24.75
N ALA A 15 6.16 -25.75 24.74
CA ALA A 15 5.17 -24.89 24.10
C ALA A 15 5.33 -24.96 22.58
N ALA A 16 4.36 -25.56 21.88
CA ALA A 16 4.33 -25.58 20.42
C ALA A 16 4.00 -24.18 19.88
N THR A 17 4.96 -23.53 19.22
CA THR A 17 4.72 -22.30 18.46
C THR A 17 3.91 -22.64 17.21
N GLN A 18 2.63 -22.27 17.19
CA GLN A 18 1.78 -22.42 16.02
C GLN A 18 2.20 -21.40 14.96
N SER A 19 2.85 -21.87 13.89
CA SER A 19 3.10 -21.06 12.69
C SER A 19 1.83 -21.00 11.85
N PHE A 20 1.15 -19.85 11.82
CA PHE A 20 0.07 -19.63 10.86
C PHE A 20 0.67 -19.42 9.47
N PRO A 21 0.14 -20.06 8.41
CA PRO A 21 0.59 -19.78 7.05
C PRO A 21 0.28 -18.33 6.71
N ALA A 22 1.29 -17.59 6.25
CA ALA A 22 1.09 -16.27 5.68
C ALA A 22 0.18 -16.41 4.45
N ARG A 23 -1.06 -15.92 4.54
CA ARG A 23 -1.98 -15.91 3.40
C ARG A 23 -1.40 -14.93 2.38
N ALA A 24 -0.86 -15.45 1.27
CA ALA A 24 -0.44 -14.61 0.16
C ALA A 24 -1.67 -13.87 -0.37
N GLU A 25 -1.76 -12.57 -0.09
CA GLU A 25 -2.84 -11.75 -0.61
C GLU A 25 -2.69 -11.61 -2.13
N MET A 26 -3.81 -11.74 -2.84
CA MET A 26 -3.82 -11.70 -4.30
C MET A 26 -3.40 -10.31 -4.78
N LEU A 27 -2.45 -10.28 -5.73
CA LEU A 27 -2.04 -9.06 -6.40
C LEU A 27 -3.12 -8.62 -7.38
N ASP A 28 -3.41 -7.32 -7.39
CA ASP A 28 -4.29 -6.69 -8.35
C ASP A 28 -3.54 -5.61 -9.14
N THR A 29 -4.22 -4.97 -10.10
CA THR A 29 -3.72 -3.84 -10.87
C THR A 29 -4.74 -2.71 -10.90
N MET A 30 -4.26 -1.48 -10.98
CA MET A 30 -5.13 -0.35 -11.27
C MET A 30 -5.51 -0.34 -12.76
N PRO A 31 -6.71 0.13 -13.13
CA PRO A 31 -7.09 0.30 -14.53
C PRO A 31 -6.07 1.17 -15.28
N LYS A 32 -5.67 0.73 -16.49
CA LYS A 32 -4.70 1.43 -17.34
C LYS A 32 -5.20 2.82 -17.68
N GLY A 33 -4.34 3.84 -17.64
CA GLY A 33 -4.75 5.19 -17.97
C GLY A 33 -3.98 6.27 -17.21
N GLN A 34 -4.28 7.52 -17.56
CA GLN A 34 -3.70 8.67 -16.88
C GLN A 34 -4.39 8.88 -15.54
N TYR A 35 -3.61 9.00 -14.47
CA TYR A 35 -4.04 9.44 -13.16
C TYR A 35 -3.57 10.88 -12.95
N GLN A 36 -4.52 11.72 -12.58
CA GLN A 36 -4.30 13.12 -12.27
C GLN A 36 -4.46 13.30 -10.76
N CYS A 37 -3.40 13.81 -10.13
CA CYS A 37 -3.35 14.01 -8.69
C CYS A 37 -3.62 15.48 -8.36
N ALA A 38 -4.51 15.70 -7.41
CA ALA A 38 -4.93 17.03 -7.01
C ALA A 38 -5.22 17.08 -5.51
N LEU A 39 -5.11 18.28 -4.94
CA LEU A 39 -5.74 18.60 -3.67
C LEU A 39 -7.22 18.93 -3.93
N PRO A 40 -8.14 18.50 -3.06
CA PRO A 40 -9.51 18.97 -3.11
C PRO A 40 -9.51 20.47 -2.79
N GLY A 41 -10.23 21.24 -3.58
CA GLY A 41 -10.42 22.66 -3.31
C GLY A 41 -11.47 22.91 -2.25
N ASP A 42 -12.02 24.12 -2.25
CA ASP A 42 -13.07 24.55 -1.33
C ASP A 42 -14.29 25.07 -2.10
N ALA A 43 -15.38 25.33 -1.36
CA ALA A 43 -16.65 25.75 -1.94
C ALA A 43 -16.62 27.16 -2.54
N ALA A 44 -15.58 27.96 -2.28
CA ALA A 44 -15.44 29.32 -2.76
C ALA A 44 -14.56 29.43 -4.02
N GLY A 45 -13.84 28.35 -4.38
CA GLY A 45 -12.87 28.34 -5.46
C GLY A 45 -12.99 27.15 -6.41
N GLU A 46 -11.87 26.80 -7.04
CA GLU A 46 -11.80 25.64 -7.93
C GLU A 46 -12.03 24.35 -7.13
N ALA A 47 -12.75 23.39 -7.72
CA ALA A 47 -13.03 22.13 -7.05
C ALA A 47 -11.77 21.25 -6.83
N TRP A 48 -10.74 21.44 -7.65
CA TRP A 48 -9.53 20.63 -7.65
C TRP A 48 -8.30 21.48 -7.98
N HIS A 49 -7.24 21.35 -7.19
CA HIS A 49 -5.96 22.00 -7.45
C HIS A 49 -4.91 20.95 -7.86
N PRO A 50 -4.49 20.92 -9.13
CA PRO A 50 -3.51 19.96 -9.61
C PRO A 50 -2.20 20.02 -8.84
N VAL A 51 -1.63 18.86 -8.51
CA VAL A 51 -0.29 18.77 -7.92
C VAL A 51 0.69 18.41 -9.04
N GLU A 52 1.46 19.42 -9.48
CA GLU A 52 2.45 19.23 -10.52
C GLU A 52 3.50 18.17 -10.10
N GLY A 53 3.99 17.40 -11.08
CA GLY A 53 4.99 16.36 -10.84
C GLY A 53 4.45 15.06 -10.24
N MET A 54 3.19 15.01 -9.78
CA MET A 54 2.60 13.81 -9.13
C MET A 54 1.69 12.99 -10.04
N ASN A 55 1.35 13.50 -11.22
CA ASN A 55 0.57 12.77 -12.20
C ASN A 55 1.34 11.54 -12.71
N PHE A 56 0.66 10.44 -13.00
CA PHE A 56 1.28 9.26 -13.61
C PHE A 56 0.32 8.53 -14.54
N LYS A 57 0.87 7.67 -15.39
CA LYS A 57 0.08 6.77 -16.24
C LYS A 57 0.31 5.33 -15.83
N ILE A 58 -0.76 4.62 -15.45
CA ILE A 58 -0.72 3.15 -15.34
C ILE A 58 -0.67 2.58 -16.75
N ILE A 59 0.31 1.72 -17.00
CA ILE A 59 0.57 1.13 -18.31
C ILE A 59 0.18 -0.35 -18.32
N ASN A 60 1.13 -1.29 -18.46
CA ASN A 60 0.84 -2.72 -18.46
C ASN A 60 1.27 -3.35 -17.14
N ALA A 61 0.54 -4.38 -16.71
CA ALA A 61 0.76 -5.06 -15.43
C ALA A 61 0.87 -4.02 -14.28
N SER A 62 1.70 -4.31 -13.28
CA SER A 62 1.93 -3.41 -12.15
C SER A 62 3.03 -2.37 -12.44
N SER A 63 2.94 -1.70 -13.59
CA SER A 63 3.91 -0.67 -14.04
C SER A 63 3.25 0.69 -14.30
N TYR A 64 4.04 1.76 -14.13
CA TYR A 64 3.61 3.12 -14.39
C TYR A 64 4.67 3.94 -15.15
N LYS A 65 4.25 5.09 -15.68
CA LYS A 65 5.09 6.14 -16.27
C LYS A 65 4.88 7.44 -15.50
N ALA A 66 5.97 8.01 -14.99
CA ALA A 66 6.02 9.32 -14.34
C ALA A 66 6.02 10.46 -15.38
N PRO A 67 5.87 11.73 -14.97
CA PRO A 67 6.14 12.88 -15.82
C PRO A 67 7.57 12.84 -16.36
N GLY A 68 7.81 13.36 -17.57
CA GLY A 68 9.11 13.21 -18.27
C GLY A 68 9.39 11.80 -18.82
N GLY A 69 8.59 10.81 -18.40
CA GLY A 69 8.50 9.52 -19.05
C GLY A 69 9.34 8.39 -18.48
N ALA A 70 10.03 8.65 -17.36
CA ALA A 70 10.62 7.61 -16.54
C ALA A 70 9.57 6.58 -16.10
N ARG A 71 10.00 5.32 -16.00
CA ARG A 71 9.15 4.17 -15.66
C ARG A 71 9.42 3.70 -14.23
N GLY A 72 8.44 3.02 -13.67
CA GLY A 72 8.58 2.32 -12.40
C GLY A 72 7.47 1.28 -12.24
N THR A 73 7.47 0.65 -11.08
CA THR A 73 6.52 -0.41 -10.71
C THR A 73 5.78 -0.06 -9.43
N TYR A 74 4.65 -0.72 -9.22
CA TYR A 74 3.89 -0.64 -7.99
C TYR A 74 3.42 -2.04 -7.58
N LEU A 75 2.95 -2.15 -6.35
CA LEU A 75 2.17 -3.28 -5.85
C LEU A 75 0.80 -2.76 -5.45
N LEU A 76 -0.23 -3.52 -5.81
CA LEU A 76 -1.58 -3.33 -5.30
C LEU A 76 -2.02 -4.63 -4.64
N THR A 77 -2.23 -4.56 -3.33
CA THR A 77 -2.66 -5.69 -2.50
C THR A 77 -3.84 -5.23 -1.66
N GLY A 78 -5.02 -5.84 -1.89
CA GLY A 78 -6.27 -5.33 -1.33
C GLY A 78 -6.50 -3.87 -1.76
N LYS A 79 -6.45 -2.95 -0.79
CA LYS A 79 -6.53 -1.49 -1.06
C LYS A 79 -5.17 -0.79 -1.02
N ALA A 80 -4.12 -1.46 -0.55
CA ALA A 80 -2.81 -0.85 -0.39
C ALA A 80 -2.10 -0.77 -1.75
N PHE A 81 -1.87 0.45 -2.23
CA PHE A 81 -1.10 0.74 -3.43
C PHE A 81 0.25 1.34 -3.03
N VAL A 82 1.35 0.70 -3.41
CA VAL A 82 2.70 1.17 -3.06
C VAL A 82 3.58 1.15 -4.29
N PHE A 83 4.19 2.29 -4.62
CA PHE A 83 5.23 2.34 -5.63
C PHE A 83 6.50 1.67 -5.12
N THR A 84 7.04 0.73 -5.88
CA THR A 84 8.19 -0.11 -5.48
C THR A 84 9.49 0.22 -6.18
N ASN A 85 9.43 0.91 -7.33
CA ASN A 85 10.59 1.37 -8.08
C ASN A 85 10.24 2.63 -8.89
N GLY A 86 11.24 3.36 -9.35
CA GLY A 86 11.11 4.54 -10.20
C GLY A 86 11.01 5.83 -9.39
N PRO A 87 10.69 6.96 -10.06
CA PRO A 87 10.67 8.28 -9.42
C PRO A 87 9.75 8.41 -8.21
N PHE A 88 8.77 7.51 -8.06
CA PHE A 88 7.76 7.55 -7.01
C PHE A 88 7.96 6.48 -5.94
N SER A 89 9.11 5.81 -5.94
CA SER A 89 9.41 4.72 -5.01
C SER A 89 9.09 5.08 -3.55
N ASN A 90 8.50 4.12 -2.84
CA ASN A 90 8.02 4.22 -1.45
C ASN A 90 6.81 5.14 -1.22
N MET A 91 6.30 5.84 -2.23
CA MET A 91 5.02 6.54 -2.07
C MET A 91 3.85 5.57 -1.96
N ARG A 92 2.94 5.87 -1.04
CA ARG A 92 1.85 4.99 -0.63
C ARG A 92 0.50 5.65 -0.88
N PHE A 93 -0.45 4.84 -1.30
CA PHE A 93 -1.82 5.24 -1.57
C PHE A 93 -2.78 4.14 -1.09
N GLU A 94 -4.02 4.52 -0.82
CA GLU A 94 -5.14 3.61 -0.65
C GLU A 94 -6.09 3.72 -1.85
N ARG A 95 -6.46 2.57 -2.43
CA ARG A 95 -7.53 2.48 -3.43
C ARG A 95 -8.88 2.66 -2.74
N THR A 96 -9.46 3.84 -2.93
CA THR A 96 -10.76 4.22 -2.35
C THR A 96 -11.92 4.02 -3.34
N GLY A 97 -11.62 3.76 -4.61
CA GLY A 97 -12.55 3.31 -5.63
C GLY A 97 -11.80 2.73 -6.83
N ASP A 98 -12.50 2.23 -7.84
CA ASP A 98 -11.86 1.56 -8.99
C ASP A 98 -10.87 2.44 -9.75
N ASN A 99 -11.14 3.73 -9.78
CA ASN A 99 -10.35 4.74 -10.49
C ASN A 99 -9.78 5.81 -9.55
N LEU A 100 -9.80 5.58 -8.24
CA LEU A 100 -9.48 6.59 -7.24
C LEU A 100 -8.49 6.09 -6.20
N LEU A 101 -7.40 6.84 -6.06
CA LEU A 101 -6.36 6.62 -5.06
C LEU A 101 -6.30 7.83 -4.12
N ARG A 102 -6.12 7.58 -2.83
CA ARG A 102 -5.86 8.60 -1.82
C ARG A 102 -4.44 8.42 -1.29
N LYS A 103 -3.65 9.48 -1.26
CA LYS A 103 -2.28 9.41 -0.70
C LYS A 103 -2.32 9.01 0.76
N ILE A 104 -1.39 8.17 1.18
CA ILE A 104 -1.13 7.87 2.58
C ILE A 104 0.17 8.59 2.96
N GLU A 105 0.10 9.39 4.01
CA GLU A 105 1.25 10.14 4.51
C GLU A 105 2.23 9.21 5.25
N PRO A 106 3.48 9.65 5.51
CA PRO A 106 4.48 8.82 6.18
C PRO A 106 4.08 8.31 7.57
N ASP A 107 3.16 9.02 8.25
CA ASP A 107 2.59 8.61 9.53
C ASP A 107 1.51 7.52 9.42
N GLY A 108 1.23 7.06 8.19
CA GLY A 108 0.24 6.03 7.88
C GLY A 108 -1.19 6.57 7.75
N LYS A 109 -1.43 7.88 7.91
CA LYS A 109 -2.77 8.45 7.84
C LYS A 109 -3.15 8.84 6.42
N PRO A 110 -4.46 8.85 6.10
CA PRO A 110 -4.94 9.36 4.83
C PRO A 110 -4.60 10.85 4.67
N GLY A 111 -3.86 11.18 3.61
CA GLY A 111 -3.56 12.53 3.20
C GLY A 111 -4.72 13.18 2.45
N ARG A 112 -4.50 14.44 2.07
CA ARG A 112 -5.48 15.21 1.29
C ARG A 112 -5.43 14.94 -0.21
N ILE A 113 -4.32 14.45 -0.72
CA ILE A 113 -4.14 14.27 -2.17
C ILE A 113 -4.98 13.08 -2.65
N LEU A 114 -5.74 13.34 -3.71
CA LEU A 114 -6.49 12.33 -4.45
C LEU A 114 -5.96 12.24 -5.87
N CYS A 115 -5.79 11.02 -6.38
CA CYS A 115 -5.42 10.75 -7.75
C CYS A 115 -6.56 10.00 -8.43
N ALA A 116 -7.20 10.63 -9.39
CA ALA A 116 -8.30 10.05 -10.16
C ALA A 116 -7.84 9.68 -11.57
N ARG A 117 -8.29 8.53 -12.07
CA ARG A 117 -8.11 8.18 -13.48
C ARG A 117 -8.91 9.18 -14.32
N SER A 118 -8.21 9.91 -15.19
CA SER A 118 -8.84 10.77 -16.19
C SER A 118 -9.66 9.90 -17.13
N ALA A 119 -10.95 10.23 -17.29
CA ALA A 119 -11.78 9.64 -18.33
C ALA A 119 -11.21 10.06 -19.69
N ARG A 120 -10.68 9.09 -20.42
CA ARG A 120 -10.35 9.20 -21.84
C ARG A 120 -10.82 7.94 -22.52
#